data_AF-A0A081K7N4-F1
#
_entry.id   AF-A0A081K7N4-F1
#
_cell.length_a   1.000
_cell.length_b   1.000
_cell.length_c   1.000
_cell.angle_alpha   90.00
_cell.angle_beta   90.00
_cell.angle_gamma   90.00
#
_symmetry.space_group_name_H-M   'P 1'
#
loop_
_entity.id
_entity.type
_entity.pdbx_description
1 polymer ?
#
loop_
_entity_poly.entity_id
_entity_poly.type
_entity_poly.pdbx_seq_one_letter_code
_entity_poly.pdbx_strand_id
1 'polypeptide(L)'
;MIVEVRSIQLGKVTGYLSHLGFSLIKFKYLVGRQWELLGGRYCSLQGKLAAQLKLRNRSDNRIYTFYQSLLPEPMTDFSKHEGYVDGIKISRWQKNDLLPGLVGQSVH
;
A
#
# COMPACT_ATOMS: atom_id res chain seq x y z
N MET A 1 -6.53 0.66 12.63
CA MET A 1 -5.27 -0.04 12.25
C MET A 1 -4.05 0.65 12.84
N ILE A 2 -3.20 -0.16 13.49
CA ILE A 2 -1.92 0.21 14.12
C ILE A 2 -0.81 0.11 13.05
N VAL A 3 0.10 1.10 13.03
CA VAL A 3 1.33 1.09 12.23
C VAL A 3 2.51 0.80 13.14
N GLU A 4 3.50 0.06 12.64
CA GLU A 4 4.72 -0.29 13.39
C GLU A 4 5.70 0.89 13.40
N VAL A 5 5.94 1.47 12.23
CA VAL A 5 6.74 2.71 12.09
C VAL A 5 5.81 3.88 11.82
N ARG A 6 5.81 4.87 12.71
CA ARG A 6 5.10 6.15 12.54
C ARG A 6 6.07 7.19 12.01
N SER A 7 5.99 7.45 10.70
CA SER A 7 6.77 8.53 10.12
C SER A 7 6.10 9.07 8.87
N ILE A 8 6.17 10.39 8.72
CA ILE A 8 5.80 11.10 7.49
C ILE A 8 6.92 11.02 6.44
N GLN A 9 8.14 10.65 6.85
CA GLN A 9 9.29 10.53 5.96
C GLN A 9 9.27 9.16 5.30
N LEU A 10 9.07 9.12 3.99
CA LEU A 10 9.10 7.89 3.21
C LEU A 10 10.38 7.11 3.46
N GLY A 11 11.54 7.78 3.47
CA GLY A 11 12.84 7.14 3.70
C GLY A 11 12.94 6.39 5.04
N LYS A 12 12.32 6.90 6.11
CA LYS A 12 12.29 6.21 7.42
C LYS A 12 11.40 4.98 7.37
N VAL A 13 10.23 5.08 6.73
CA VAL A 13 9.31 3.95 6.59
C VAL A 13 9.89 2.89 5.66
N THR A 14 10.45 3.25 4.51
CA THR A 14 11.09 2.31 3.58
C THR A 14 12.37 1.71 4.16
N GLY A 15 13.13 2.49 4.95
CA GLY A 15 14.32 2.00 5.65
C GLY A 15 13.98 0.99 6.73
N TYR A 16 12.88 1.20 7.45
CA TYR A 16 12.34 0.17 8.37
C TYR A 16 11.83 -1.04 7.59
N LEU A 17 11.16 -0.83 6.46
CA LEU A 17 10.64 -1.85 5.55
C LEU A 17 11.71 -2.41 4.57
N SER A 18 12.99 -2.39 4.96
CA SER A 18 14.11 -2.76 4.10
C SER A 18 14.27 -4.26 3.85
N HIS A 19 13.62 -5.11 4.65
CA HIS A 19 13.65 -6.57 4.47
C HIS A 19 12.69 -7.07 3.38
N LEU A 20 11.97 -6.16 2.73
CA LEU A 20 11.23 -6.51 1.52
C LEU A 20 12.26 -6.84 0.43
N GLY A 21 12.20 -8.03 -0.14
CA GLY A 21 13.02 -8.43 -1.30
C GLY A 21 12.73 -7.64 -2.59
N PHE A 22 12.09 -6.48 -2.46
CA PHE A 22 11.68 -5.60 -3.55
C PHE A 22 11.67 -4.14 -3.10
N SER A 23 11.90 -3.24 -4.05
CA SER A 23 11.74 -1.82 -3.79
C SER A 23 10.25 -1.45 -3.72
N LEU A 24 9.87 -0.71 -2.68
CA LEU A 24 8.58 -0.04 -2.63
C LEU A 24 8.43 0.83 -3.89
N ILE A 25 7.34 0.64 -4.65
CA ILE A 25 7.07 1.43 -5.86
C ILE A 25 7.17 2.89 -5.47
N LYS A 26 7.86 3.68 -6.31
CA LYS A 26 8.22 5.08 -6.07
C LYS A 26 7.03 5.87 -5.51
N PHE A 27 6.92 5.83 -4.19
CA PHE A 27 5.88 6.48 -3.41
C PHE A 27 6.00 7.99 -3.51
N LYS A 28 7.13 8.49 -4.04
CA LYS A 28 7.33 9.90 -4.41
C LYS A 28 6.21 10.48 -5.28
N TYR A 29 5.50 9.66 -6.08
CA TYR A 29 4.36 10.16 -6.86
C TYR A 29 3.05 10.21 -6.05
N LEU A 30 2.93 9.41 -4.99
CA LEU A 30 1.76 9.38 -4.11
C LEU A 30 1.92 10.36 -2.95
N VAL A 31 3.01 10.23 -2.16
CA VAL A 31 3.36 11.18 -1.08
C VAL A 31 3.71 12.53 -1.72
N GLY A 32 2.75 13.45 -1.71
CA GLY A 32 2.79 14.69 -2.45
C GLY A 32 1.58 15.57 -2.11
N ARG A 33 1.09 16.37 -3.07
CA ARG A 33 -0.03 17.32 -2.84
C ARG A 33 -1.31 16.67 -2.33
N GLN A 34 -1.56 15.40 -2.67
CA GLN A 34 -2.82 14.72 -2.35
C GLN A 34 -2.71 13.64 -1.28
N TRP A 35 -1.53 13.07 -1.03
CA TRP A 35 -1.39 12.02 -0.02
C TRP A 35 -0.29 12.33 0.99
N GLU A 36 -0.60 12.09 2.26
CA GLU A 36 0.33 12.18 3.37
C GLU A 36 0.58 10.79 3.94
N LEU A 37 1.85 10.41 4.06
CA LEU A 37 2.24 9.17 4.71
C LEU A 37 2.07 9.31 6.23
N LEU A 38 1.37 8.39 6.86
CA LEU A 38 1.20 8.33 8.32
C LEU A 38 2.13 7.30 8.96
N GLY A 39 2.56 6.30 8.19
CA GLY A 39 3.44 5.24 8.65
C GLY A 39 3.31 3.96 7.84
N GLY A 40 3.98 2.93 8.32
CA GLY A 40 4.02 1.62 7.68
C GLY A 40 4.20 0.48 8.67
N ARG A 41 4.02 -0.73 8.17
CA ARG A 41 4.28 -1.98 8.87
C ARG A 41 4.53 -3.11 7.90
N TYR A 42 5.15 -4.17 8.39
CA TYR A 42 5.22 -5.42 7.64
C TYR A 42 3.86 -6.12 7.68
N CYS A 43 3.53 -6.74 6.58
CA CYS A 43 2.39 -7.62 6.42
C CYS A 43 2.92 -8.93 5.83
N SER A 44 2.41 -10.06 6.30
CA SER A 44 2.70 -11.35 5.67
C SER A 44 1.44 -11.78 4.93
N LEU A 45 1.51 -11.83 3.61
CA LEU A 45 0.45 -12.34 2.76
C LEU A 45 0.87 -13.72 2.28
N GLN A 46 0.20 -14.77 2.77
CA GLN A 46 0.50 -16.17 2.43
C GLN A 46 1.99 -16.54 2.64
N GLY A 47 2.56 -16.12 3.78
CA GLY A 47 3.98 -16.38 4.10
C GLY A 47 5.00 -15.52 3.33
N LYS A 48 4.55 -14.68 2.39
CA LYS A 48 5.41 -13.71 1.69
C LYS A 48 5.34 -12.34 2.36
N LEU A 49 6.51 -11.72 2.53
CA LEU A 49 6.60 -10.36 3.04
C LEU A 49 5.93 -9.36 2.09
N ALA A 50 5.13 -8.49 2.66
CA ALA A 50 4.43 -7.40 2.02
C ALA A 50 4.58 -6.13 2.87
N ALA A 51 4.56 -4.98 2.21
CA ALA A 51 4.45 -3.70 2.89
C ALA A 51 2.98 -3.34 3.07
N GLN A 52 2.65 -2.82 4.24
CA GLN A 52 1.40 -2.12 4.47
C GLN A 52 1.71 -0.71 4.93
N LEU A 53 1.14 0.27 4.25
CA LEU A 53 1.37 1.69 4.46
C LEU A 53 0.03 2.37 4.74
N LYS A 54 0.05 3.29 5.70
CA LYS A 54 -1.12 4.07 6.07
C LYS A 54 -0.97 5.47 5.50
N LEU A 55 -1.93 5.87 4.69
CA LEU A 55 -1.93 7.15 3.98
C LEU A 55 -3.15 7.96 4.39
N ARG A 56 -3.01 9.28 4.38
CA ARG A 56 -4.12 10.21 4.49
C ARG A 56 -4.27 10.94 3.17
N ASN A 57 -5.45 10.85 2.56
CA ASN A 57 -5.78 11.67 1.40
C ASN A 57 -6.05 13.10 1.90
N ARG A 58 -5.27 14.08 1.47
CA ARG A 58 -5.45 15.49 1.83
C ARG A 58 -6.72 16.10 1.21
N SER A 59 -7.22 15.55 0.11
CA SER A 59 -8.39 16.07 -0.61
C SER A 59 -9.70 15.86 0.15
N ASP A 60 -9.83 14.77 0.88
CA ASP A 60 -11.05 14.35 1.58
C ASP A 60 -10.76 13.97 3.05
N ASN A 61 -9.50 14.16 3.49
CA ASN A 61 -8.98 13.89 4.83
C ASN A 61 -9.18 12.43 5.33
N ARG A 62 -9.64 11.52 4.47
CA ARG A 62 -9.79 10.09 4.78
C ARG A 62 -8.48 9.34 4.78
N ILE A 63 -8.43 8.30 5.59
CA ILE A 63 -7.29 7.40 5.68
C ILE A 63 -7.48 6.24 4.70
N TYR A 64 -6.42 5.88 4.03
CA TYR A 64 -6.34 4.75 3.12
C TYR A 64 -5.20 3.84 3.55
N THR A 65 -5.35 2.57 3.24
CA THR A 65 -4.30 1.58 3.47
C THR A 65 -3.77 1.11 2.13
N PHE A 66 -2.49 1.35 1.90
CA PHE A 66 -1.79 0.90 0.71
C PHE A 66 -1.00 -0.36 1.03
N TYR A 67 -1.16 -1.39 0.22
CA TYR A 67 -0.44 -2.65 0.32
C TYR A 67 0.43 -2.82 -0.90
N GLN A 68 1.60 -3.41 -0.71
CA GLN A 68 2.46 -3.81 -1.80
C GLN A 68 3.12 -5.14 -1.46
N SER A 69 2.94 -6.13 -2.33
CA SER A 69 3.59 -7.42 -2.24
C SER A 69 4.21 -7.80 -3.58
N LEU A 70 5.09 -8.79 -3.56
CA LEU A 70 5.47 -9.51 -4.77
C LEU A 70 4.29 -10.32 -5.29
N LEU A 71 4.17 -10.40 -6.62
CA LEU A 71 3.25 -11.30 -7.28
C LEU A 71 3.71 -12.76 -7.05
N PRO A 72 2.84 -13.63 -6.53
CA PRO A 72 3.15 -15.06 -6.47
C PRO A 72 3.01 -15.67 -7.87
N GLU A 73 4.14 -15.76 -8.59
CA GLU A 73 4.27 -16.51 -9.87
C GLU A 73 3.32 -15.98 -10.97
N PRO A 74 3.32 -16.44 -12.25
CA PRO A 74 2.72 -15.68 -13.33
C PRO A 74 1.19 -15.72 -13.26
N MET A 75 0.62 -14.83 -12.45
CA MET A 75 -0.76 -14.43 -12.57
C MET A 75 -0.89 -13.67 -13.88
N THR A 76 -1.77 -14.13 -14.76
CA THR A 76 -2.09 -13.51 -16.05
C THR A 76 -2.22 -12.01 -15.89
N ASP A 77 -1.48 -11.25 -16.71
CA ASP A 77 -1.45 -9.78 -16.71
C ASP A 77 -2.85 -9.20 -16.47
N PHE A 78 -3.09 -8.70 -15.25
CA PHE A 78 -4.39 -8.16 -14.89
C PHE A 78 -4.32 -6.64 -14.89
N SER A 79 -5.06 -6.06 -15.83
CA SER A 79 -5.38 -4.63 -15.83
C SER A 79 -6.05 -4.25 -14.50
N LYS A 80 -5.85 -2.99 -14.07
CA LYS A 80 -6.37 -2.42 -12.81
C LYS A 80 -7.76 -2.96 -12.48
N HIS A 81 -7.87 -3.64 -11.33
CA HIS A 81 -9.13 -4.17 -10.84
C HIS A 81 -9.60 -3.38 -9.62
N GLU A 82 -10.80 -2.83 -9.72
CA GLU A 82 -11.50 -2.18 -8.61
C GLU A 82 -12.65 -3.09 -8.18
N GLY A 83 -12.77 -3.34 -6.88
CA GLY A 83 -13.82 -4.16 -6.30
C GLY A 83 -14.21 -3.65 -4.92
N TYR A 84 -15.23 -4.27 -4.35
CA TYR A 84 -15.66 -4.02 -2.97
C TYR A 84 -15.54 -5.32 -2.18
N VAL A 85 -14.92 -5.25 -1.01
CA VAL A 85 -14.88 -6.36 -0.05
C VAL A 85 -15.40 -5.79 1.26
N ASP A 86 -16.47 -6.39 1.80
CA ASP A 86 -17.08 -5.93 3.05
C ASP A 86 -17.52 -4.44 3.00
N GLY A 87 -18.01 -3.99 1.84
CA GLY A 87 -18.37 -2.58 1.59
C GLY A 87 -17.16 -1.63 1.42
N ILE A 88 -15.94 -2.12 1.57
CA ILE A 88 -14.72 -1.34 1.42
C ILE A 88 -14.24 -1.38 -0.03
N LYS A 89 -14.04 -0.20 -0.64
CA LYS A 89 -13.46 -0.10 -1.98
C LYS A 89 -11.99 -0.52 -1.96
N ILE A 90 -11.65 -1.51 -2.78
CA ILE A 90 -10.30 -2.01 -3.01
C ILE A 90 -9.93 -1.77 -4.47
N SER A 91 -8.81 -1.10 -4.70
CA SER A 91 -8.21 -0.91 -6.02
C SER A 91 -6.87 -1.61 -6.08
N ARG A 92 -6.71 -2.62 -6.92
CA ARG A 92 -5.44 -3.33 -7.13
C ARG A 92 -5.00 -3.22 -8.58
N TRP A 93 -3.70 -3.17 -8.82
CA TRP A 93 -3.16 -3.15 -10.17
C TRP A 93 -1.80 -3.84 -10.19
N GLN A 94 -1.46 -4.44 -11.31
CA GLN A 94 -0.13 -5.01 -11.54
C GLN A 94 0.85 -3.92 -11.97
N LYS A 95 2.07 -3.96 -11.45
CA LYS A 95 3.17 -3.10 -11.91
C LYS A 95 4.49 -3.87 -11.82
N ASN A 96 4.94 -4.41 -12.96
CA ASN A 96 6.02 -5.41 -13.01
C ASN A 96 5.70 -6.58 -12.07
N ASP A 97 6.68 -7.07 -11.31
CA ASP A 97 6.54 -8.16 -10.32
C ASP A 97 5.84 -7.77 -9.01
N LEU A 98 5.19 -6.60 -8.98
CA LEU A 98 4.56 -6.05 -7.78
C LEU A 98 3.05 -5.95 -7.92
N LEU A 99 2.37 -6.24 -6.82
CA LEU A 99 0.94 -6.09 -6.66
C LEU A 99 0.59 -4.96 -5.66
N PRO A 100 0.56 -3.70 -6.13
CA PRO A 100 -0.10 -2.63 -5.41
C PRO A 100 -1.58 -2.88 -5.14
N GLY A 101 -2.00 -2.49 -3.94
CA GLY A 101 -3.41 -2.39 -3.56
C GLY A 101 -3.66 -1.14 -2.75
N LEU A 102 -4.74 -0.42 -3.03
CA LEU A 102 -5.22 0.69 -2.22
C LEU A 102 -6.61 0.32 -1.68
N VAL A 103 -6.75 0.43 -0.37
CA VAL A 103 -7.98 0.11 0.35
C VAL A 103 -8.46 1.40 0.99
N GLY A 104 -9.67 1.83 0.62
CA GLY A 104 -10.34 2.95 1.26
C GLY A 104 -10.76 2.63 2.69
N GLN A 105 -11.06 3.65 3.49
CA GLN A 105 -11.84 3.43 4.70
C GLN A 105 -13.32 3.26 4.33
N SER A 106 -13.99 2.30 4.99
CA SER A 106 -15.44 2.15 4.90
C SER A 106 -16.10 3.47 5.30
N VAL A 107 -17.00 3.96 4.47
CA VAL A 107 -17.91 5.05 4.83
C VAL A 107 -19.09 4.34 5.47
N HIS A 108 -19.06 4.19 6.79
CA HIS A 108 -20.25 3.82 7.55
C HIS A 108 -20.88 5.10 8.08
#